data_AF-G4H9X2-F1
#
_entry.id   AF-G4H9X2-F1
#
_cell.length_a   1.000
_cell.length_b   1.000
_cell.length_c   1.000
_cell.angle_alpha   90.00
_cell.angle_beta   90.00
_cell.angle_gamma   90.00
#
_symmetry.space_group_name_H-M   'P 1'
#
loop_
_entity.id
_entity.type
_entity.pdbx_description
1 polymer ?
#
loop_
_entity_poly.entity_id
_entity_poly.type
_entity_poly.pdbx_seq_one_letter_code
_entity_poly.pdbx_strand_id
1 'polypeptide(L)'
;MYSIGEMIHKVKISRRTLHYYDEIGLLKPTISRENGYRYYDDQAIIKLQTILSLKSMDYSLEQIKALFDEQIPEAESDADPWVPLLQAQIEQASKKIDDLKRKQFILRGVIQTIEMSGRRNDEHVFNIIERIDSPHFVDHEIPATFPADVFTEEEIDALRELPLIGSEDPRLLTALELIKKTRKSMRADEDAPLVEDLAEQWKACISSWFNGDEELQSKYFRFIDAASQESPLIYGMDEEVVRYIDHIMDHYTNRGGDKEHESGKRIR
;
A
#
# COMPACT_ATOMS: atom_id res chain seq x y z
N MET A 1 -49.83 -11.02 -2.32
CA MET A 1 -49.70 -9.73 -1.60
C MET A 1 -49.44 -10.00 -0.14
N TYR A 2 -48.56 -9.22 0.47
CA TYR A 2 -48.08 -9.37 1.84
C TYR A 2 -48.37 -8.09 2.61
N SER A 3 -48.86 -8.25 3.83
CA SER A 3 -48.93 -7.16 4.80
C SER A 3 -47.53 -6.73 5.26
N ILE A 4 -47.44 -5.52 5.82
CA ILE A 4 -46.18 -5.03 6.40
C ILE A 4 -45.59 -5.99 7.46
N GLY A 5 -46.44 -6.71 8.21
CA GLY A 5 -46.00 -7.68 9.20
C GLY A 5 -45.36 -8.92 8.57
N GLU A 6 -45.97 -9.46 7.53
CA GLU A 6 -45.43 -10.61 6.78
C GLU A 6 -44.13 -10.25 6.07
N MET A 7 -44.03 -9.03 5.53
CA MET A 7 -42.82 -8.52 4.88
C MET A 7 -41.65 -8.38 5.87
N ILE A 8 -41.92 -7.80 7.05
CA ILE A 8 -40.94 -7.68 8.15
C ILE A 8 -40.43 -9.06 8.57
N HIS A 9 -41.32 -10.05 8.69
CA HIS A 9 -40.93 -11.39 9.12
C HIS A 9 -40.08 -12.12 8.07
N LYS A 10 -40.40 -11.94 6.79
CA LYS A 10 -39.71 -12.57 5.66
C LYS A 10 -38.31 -11.99 5.41
N VAL A 11 -38.14 -10.69 5.64
CA VAL A 11 -36.91 -9.96 5.26
C VAL A 11 -36.10 -9.47 6.49
N LYS A 12 -36.62 -9.67 7.71
CA LYS A 12 -35.97 -9.33 9.00
C LYS A 12 -35.58 -7.85 9.13
N ILE A 13 -36.41 -6.95 8.64
CA ILE A 13 -36.20 -5.49 8.78
C ILE A 13 -37.22 -4.86 9.71
N SER A 14 -36.90 -3.70 10.29
CA SER A 14 -37.82 -3.00 11.18
C SER A 14 -38.97 -2.33 10.40
N ARG A 15 -40.12 -2.16 11.06
CA ARG A 15 -41.24 -1.36 10.51
C ARG A 15 -40.80 0.08 10.20
N ARG A 16 -39.93 0.65 11.04
CA ARG A 16 -39.36 2.00 10.86
C ARG A 16 -38.58 2.11 9.54
N THR A 17 -37.83 1.08 9.18
CA THR A 17 -37.08 1.02 7.91
C THR A 17 -38.02 1.09 6.70
N LEU A 18 -39.11 0.32 6.70
CA LEU A 18 -40.10 0.36 5.63
C LEU A 18 -40.83 1.70 5.52
N HIS A 19 -41.17 2.32 6.66
CA HIS A 19 -41.75 3.67 6.65
C HIS A 19 -40.78 4.69 6.07
N TYR A 20 -39.52 4.62 6.49
CA TYR A 20 -38.50 5.52 5.97
C TYR A 20 -38.27 5.35 4.47
N TYR A 21 -38.26 4.10 3.95
CA TYR A 21 -38.14 3.86 2.50
C TYR A 21 -39.34 4.37 1.70
N ASP A 22 -40.54 4.35 2.29
CA ASP A 22 -41.72 4.97 1.70
C ASP A 22 -41.63 6.51 1.72
N GLU A 23 -41.21 7.10 2.83
CA GLU A 23 -41.03 8.56 3.00
C GLU A 23 -40.06 9.15 1.96
N ILE A 24 -38.93 8.47 1.72
CA ILE A 24 -37.95 8.92 0.70
C ILE A 24 -38.35 8.51 -0.73
N GLY A 25 -39.46 7.78 -0.90
CA GLY A 25 -39.99 7.31 -2.17
C GLY A 25 -39.27 6.11 -2.79
N LEU A 26 -38.38 5.45 -2.05
CA LEU A 26 -37.57 4.33 -2.53
C LEU A 26 -38.39 3.03 -2.66
N LEU A 27 -39.29 2.77 -1.71
CA LEU A 27 -40.18 1.61 -1.74
C LEU A 27 -41.58 2.01 -1.25
N LYS A 28 -42.51 2.16 -2.19
CA LYS A 28 -43.91 2.48 -1.89
C LYS A 28 -44.74 1.20 -1.77
N PRO A 29 -45.79 1.19 -0.92
CA PRO A 29 -46.74 0.09 -0.88
C PRO A 29 -47.53 0.01 -2.19
N THR A 30 -47.76 -1.22 -2.67
CA THR A 30 -48.59 -1.48 -3.86
C THR A 30 -50.05 -1.07 -3.62
N ILE A 31 -50.57 -1.27 -2.41
CA ILE A 31 -51.89 -0.80 -1.99
C ILE A 31 -51.78 -0.14 -0.62
N SER A 32 -52.33 1.07 -0.52
CA SER A 32 -52.61 1.74 0.74
C SER A 32 -54.12 1.86 0.90
N ARG A 33 -54.70 1.16 1.89
CA ARG A 33 -56.14 1.25 2.18
C ARG A 33 -56.44 2.44 3.11
N GLU A 34 -57.67 2.96 3.07
CA GLU A 34 -58.12 4.10 3.90
C GLU A 34 -57.94 3.87 5.42
N ASN A 35 -57.93 2.61 5.85
CA ASN A 35 -57.69 2.21 7.24
C ASN A 35 -56.19 2.18 7.63
N GLY A 36 -55.29 2.66 6.77
CA GLY A 36 -53.85 2.75 7.03
C GLY A 36 -53.07 1.44 6.83
N TYR A 37 -53.73 0.37 6.37
CA TYR A 37 -53.06 -0.89 6.09
C TYR A 37 -52.34 -0.86 4.72
N ARG A 38 -51.06 -1.24 4.74
CA ARG A 38 -50.14 -1.26 3.60
C ARG A 38 -49.88 -2.69 3.13
N TYR A 39 -50.00 -2.91 1.83
CA TYR A 39 -49.75 -4.21 1.19
C TYR A 39 -48.71 -4.09 0.08
N TYR A 40 -47.87 -5.10 -0.03
CA TYR A 40 -46.78 -5.21 -0.99
C TYR A 40 -46.96 -6.47 -1.82
N ASP A 41 -46.76 -6.40 -3.13
CA ASP A 41 -46.75 -7.57 -4.00
C ASP A 41 -45.36 -8.24 -4.05
N ASP A 42 -45.23 -9.29 -4.84
CA ASP A 42 -43.95 -10.00 -5.00
C ASP A 42 -42.87 -9.11 -5.65
N GLN A 43 -43.25 -8.16 -6.52
CA GLN A 43 -42.32 -7.21 -7.14
C GLN A 43 -41.72 -6.25 -6.11
N ALA A 44 -42.54 -5.74 -5.19
CA ALA A 44 -42.07 -4.92 -4.09
C ALA A 44 -41.15 -5.69 -3.13
N ILE A 45 -41.35 -7.00 -2.97
CA ILE A 45 -40.42 -7.86 -2.22
C ILE A 45 -39.09 -7.99 -2.94
N ILE A 46 -39.09 -8.27 -4.25
CA ILE A 46 -37.87 -8.35 -5.05
C ILE A 46 -37.11 -7.01 -4.96
N LYS A 47 -37.81 -5.89 -5.16
CA LYS A 47 -37.22 -4.54 -5.01
C LYS A 47 -36.61 -4.34 -3.62
N LEU A 48 -37.31 -4.72 -2.57
CA LEU A 48 -36.79 -4.63 -1.19
C LEU A 48 -35.53 -5.48 -1.00
N GLN A 49 -35.53 -6.72 -1.49
CA GLN A 49 -34.35 -7.59 -1.41
C GLN A 49 -33.17 -6.97 -2.15
N THR A 50 -33.38 -6.40 -3.34
CA THR A 50 -32.34 -5.69 -4.09
C THR A 50 -31.80 -4.47 -3.35
N ILE A 51 -32.68 -3.64 -2.75
CA ILE A 51 -32.27 -2.50 -1.92
C ILE A 51 -31.38 -2.96 -0.76
N LEU A 52 -31.73 -4.07 -0.10
CA LEU A 52 -30.97 -4.59 1.03
C LEU A 52 -29.62 -5.17 0.60
N SER A 53 -29.56 -5.86 -0.53
CA SER A 53 -28.30 -6.35 -1.11
C SER A 53 -27.37 -5.18 -1.44
N LEU A 54 -27.85 -4.14 -2.12
CA LEU A 54 -27.06 -2.94 -2.42
C LEU A 54 -26.63 -2.21 -1.14
N LYS A 55 -27.50 -2.16 -0.13
CA LYS A 55 -27.16 -1.63 1.19
C LYS A 55 -26.03 -2.40 1.88
N SER A 56 -25.99 -3.71 1.73
CA SER A 56 -24.91 -4.53 2.28
C SER A 56 -23.57 -4.32 1.56
N MET A 57 -23.60 -3.73 0.37
CA MET A 57 -22.42 -3.32 -0.42
C MET A 57 -22.06 -1.84 -0.18
N ASP A 58 -22.50 -1.24 0.93
CA ASP A 58 -22.24 0.15 1.34
C ASP A 58 -22.79 1.24 0.42
N TYR A 59 -23.78 0.94 -0.42
CA TYR A 59 -24.45 1.98 -1.20
C TYR A 59 -25.29 2.90 -0.29
N SER A 60 -25.26 4.20 -0.55
CA SER A 60 -26.19 5.16 0.06
C SER A 60 -27.62 4.95 -0.47
N LEU A 61 -28.63 5.37 0.30
CA LEU A 61 -30.02 5.26 -0.17
C LEU A 61 -30.28 6.16 -1.39
N GLU A 62 -29.55 7.27 -1.50
CA GLU A 62 -29.60 8.18 -2.63
C GLU A 62 -29.08 7.51 -3.92
N GLN A 63 -27.93 6.82 -3.84
CA GLN A 63 -27.41 6.04 -4.95
C GLN A 63 -28.36 4.91 -5.36
N ILE A 64 -28.91 4.18 -4.39
CA ILE A 64 -29.88 3.11 -4.68
C ILE A 64 -31.14 3.68 -5.33
N LYS A 65 -31.62 4.82 -4.85
CA LYS A 65 -32.78 5.50 -5.44
C LYS A 65 -32.50 5.92 -6.88
N ALA A 66 -31.33 6.49 -7.18
CA ALA A 66 -30.94 6.85 -8.55
C ALA A 66 -30.99 5.65 -9.50
N LEU A 67 -30.54 4.45 -9.07
CA LEU A 67 -30.63 3.22 -9.86
C LEU A 67 -32.08 2.85 -10.23
N PHE A 68 -33.05 3.15 -9.36
CA PHE A 68 -34.46 2.83 -9.61
C PHE A 68 -35.27 3.96 -10.24
N ASP A 69 -34.82 5.21 -10.15
CA ASP A 69 -35.54 6.40 -10.60
C ASP A 69 -35.16 6.83 -12.03
N GLU A 70 -33.99 6.44 -12.54
CA GLU A 70 -33.65 6.68 -13.94
C GLU A 70 -34.56 5.83 -14.84
N GLN A 71 -35.65 6.47 -15.29
CA GLN A 71 -36.40 6.03 -16.45
C GLN A 71 -35.41 5.85 -17.59
N ILE A 72 -35.24 4.60 -17.98
CA ILE A 72 -34.67 4.19 -19.26
C ILE A 72 -35.21 5.16 -20.30
N PRO A 73 -34.40 6.10 -20.84
CA PRO A 73 -34.82 6.77 -22.05
C PRO A 73 -35.11 5.64 -23.03
N GLU A 74 -36.25 5.70 -23.73
CA GLU A 74 -36.68 4.73 -24.76
C GLU A 74 -35.70 4.72 -25.96
N ALA A 75 -34.41 4.56 -25.70
CA ALA A 75 -33.32 4.54 -26.65
C ALA A 75 -33.01 3.08 -26.91
N GLU A 76 -33.68 2.52 -27.92
CA GLU A 76 -33.21 1.60 -28.98
C GLU A 76 -32.07 0.57 -28.67
N SER A 77 -31.77 0.29 -27.41
CA SER A 77 -30.64 -0.52 -26.95
C SER A 77 -31.18 -1.62 -26.04
N ASP A 78 -30.89 -2.88 -26.37
CA ASP A 78 -31.26 -4.06 -25.58
C ASP A 78 -30.52 -4.15 -24.23
N ALA A 79 -29.72 -3.15 -23.87
CA ALA A 79 -28.89 -3.15 -22.67
C ALA A 79 -29.65 -2.62 -21.44
N ASP A 80 -29.53 -3.33 -20.33
CA ASP A 80 -30.13 -2.93 -19.05
C ASP A 80 -29.48 -1.62 -18.53
N PRO A 81 -30.27 -0.58 -18.18
CA PRO A 81 -29.77 0.71 -17.67
C PRO A 81 -28.89 0.59 -16.42
N TRP A 82 -29.02 -0.50 -15.66
CA TRP A 82 -28.22 -0.70 -14.46
C TRP A 82 -26.78 -1.04 -14.78
N VAL A 83 -26.50 -1.61 -15.96
CA VAL A 83 -25.13 -2.00 -16.35
C VAL A 83 -24.16 -0.81 -16.31
N PRO A 84 -24.40 0.33 -17.00
CA PRO A 84 -23.49 1.48 -16.93
C PRO A 84 -23.40 2.08 -15.53
N LEU A 85 -24.49 2.09 -14.75
CA LEU A 85 -24.49 2.60 -13.38
C LEU A 85 -23.65 1.73 -12.44
N LEU A 86 -23.78 0.41 -12.53
CA LEU A 86 -22.97 -0.54 -11.75
C LEU A 86 -21.50 -0.50 -12.17
N GLN A 87 -21.21 -0.33 -13.47
CA GLN A 87 -19.85 -0.13 -13.97
C GLN A 87 -19.22 1.15 -13.39
N ALA A 88 -19.95 2.27 -13.40
CA ALA A 88 -19.48 3.52 -12.79
C ALA A 88 -19.20 3.36 -11.29
N GLN A 89 -19.97 2.53 -10.59
CA GLN A 89 -19.77 2.24 -9.17
C GLN A 89 -18.55 1.33 -8.93
N ILE A 90 -18.33 0.32 -9.78
CA ILE A 90 -17.09 -0.47 -9.78
C ILE A 90 -15.89 0.47 -9.95
N GLU A 91 -15.95 1.42 -10.88
CA GLU A 91 -14.85 2.35 -11.10
C GLU A 91 -14.61 3.29 -9.89
N GLN A 92 -15.68 3.80 -9.27
CA GLN A 92 -15.56 4.58 -8.03
C GLN A 92 -14.97 3.75 -6.87
N ALA A 93 -15.36 2.49 -6.75
CA ALA A 93 -14.82 1.58 -5.74
C ALA A 93 -13.33 1.29 -5.98
N SER A 94 -12.93 1.03 -7.23
CA SER A 94 -11.52 0.85 -7.61
C SER A 94 -10.68 2.08 -7.26
N LYS A 95 -11.16 3.29 -7.59
CA LYS A 95 -10.47 4.55 -7.21
C LYS A 95 -10.27 4.68 -5.70
N LYS A 96 -11.26 4.27 -4.89
CA LYS A 96 -11.11 4.25 -3.42
C LYS A 96 -10.11 3.19 -2.95
N ILE A 97 -10.10 2.01 -3.58
CA ILE A 97 -9.12 0.95 -3.29
C ILE A 97 -7.72 1.49 -3.54
N ASP A 98 -7.49 2.16 -4.67
CA ASP A 98 -6.18 2.71 -5.02
C ASP A 98 -5.74 3.79 -4.01
N ASP A 99 -6.63 4.69 -3.61
CA ASP A 99 -6.38 5.69 -2.56
C ASP A 99 -6.07 5.05 -1.20
N LEU A 100 -6.81 4.02 -0.80
CA LEU A 100 -6.55 3.30 0.44
C LEU A 100 -5.22 2.55 0.42
N LYS A 101 -4.88 1.89 -0.70
CA LYS A 101 -3.58 1.22 -0.86
C LYS A 101 -2.43 2.22 -0.82
N ARG A 102 -2.59 3.39 -1.45
CA ARG A 102 -1.63 4.49 -1.33
C ARG A 102 -1.40 4.91 0.11
N LYS A 103 -2.48 5.11 0.88
CA LYS A 103 -2.39 5.44 2.32
C LYS A 103 -1.66 4.33 3.10
N GLN A 104 -1.93 3.07 2.80
CA GLN A 104 -1.23 1.95 3.43
C GLN A 104 0.28 1.94 3.12
N PHE A 105 0.66 2.13 1.86
CA PHE A 105 2.07 2.20 1.44
C PHE A 105 2.82 3.27 2.23
N ILE A 106 2.22 4.46 2.34
CA ILE A 106 2.80 5.59 3.06
C ILE A 106 2.92 5.32 4.56
N LEU A 107 1.85 4.84 5.20
CA LEU A 107 1.87 4.50 6.64
C LEU A 107 2.94 3.44 6.94
N ARG A 108 3.09 2.46 6.04
CA ARG A 108 4.15 1.47 6.14
C ARG A 108 5.52 2.12 5.99
N GLY A 109 5.69 3.02 5.02
CA GLY A 109 6.93 3.76 4.83
C GLY A 109 7.32 4.60 6.06
N VAL A 110 6.33 5.21 6.72
CA VAL A 110 6.53 5.91 8.00
C VAL A 110 6.99 4.95 9.09
N ILE A 111 6.31 3.81 9.26
CA ILE A 111 6.70 2.78 10.23
C ILE A 111 8.13 2.33 9.97
N GLN A 112 8.46 1.97 8.74
CA GLN A 112 9.79 1.53 8.34
C GLN A 112 10.82 2.61 8.60
N THR A 113 10.55 3.88 8.27
CA THR A 113 11.45 5.00 8.54
C THR A 113 11.69 5.19 10.05
N ILE A 114 10.66 5.06 10.88
CA ILE A 114 10.79 5.13 12.35
C ILE A 114 11.61 3.94 12.87
N GLU A 115 11.39 2.74 12.34
CA GLU A 115 12.19 1.57 12.70
C GLU A 115 13.65 1.71 12.24
N MET A 116 13.88 2.28 11.06
CA MET A 116 15.20 2.55 10.47
C MET A 116 15.95 3.63 11.22
N SER A 117 15.28 4.66 11.74
CA SER A 117 15.90 5.75 12.52
C SER A 117 15.97 5.45 14.02
N GLY A 118 15.15 4.52 14.51
CA GLY A 118 15.10 4.14 15.93
C GLY A 118 14.53 5.24 16.84
N ARG A 119 14.15 6.39 16.26
CA ARG A 119 13.55 7.55 16.91
C ARG A 119 12.47 8.11 16.02
N ARG A 120 11.42 8.68 16.62
CA ARG A 120 10.41 9.41 15.86
C ARG A 120 10.99 10.77 15.44
N ASN A 121 11.11 11.00 14.14
CA ASN A 121 11.39 12.32 13.59
C ASN A 121 10.09 12.91 13.00
N ASP A 122 9.55 13.93 13.66
CA ASP A 122 8.28 14.57 13.28
C ASP A 122 8.33 15.26 11.92
N GLU A 123 9.50 15.80 11.54
CA GLU A 123 9.71 16.45 10.24
C GLU A 123 9.69 15.41 9.10
N HIS A 124 10.31 14.25 9.31
CA HIS A 124 10.26 13.16 8.33
C HIS A 124 8.85 12.56 8.20
N VAL A 125 8.15 12.39 9.32
CA VAL A 125 6.75 11.95 9.33
C VAL A 125 5.89 12.95 8.56
N PHE A 126 6.07 14.25 8.80
CA PHE A 126 5.35 15.32 8.12
C PHE A 126 5.62 15.34 6.61
N ASN A 127 6.88 15.26 6.17
CA ASN A 127 7.23 15.22 4.75
C ASN A 127 6.65 14.02 4.00
N ILE A 128 6.58 12.85 4.65
CA ILE A 128 5.95 11.65 4.10
C ILE A 128 4.42 11.83 4.01
N ILE A 129 3.82 12.50 5.01
CA ILE A 129 2.40 12.84 5.03
C ILE A 129 2.05 13.90 3.98
N GLU A 130 2.85 14.94 3.75
CA GLU A 130 2.56 15.93 2.70
C GLU A 130 2.62 15.33 1.29
N ARG A 131 3.45 14.31 1.08
CA ARG A 131 3.46 13.54 -0.17
C ARG A 131 2.16 12.75 -0.41
N ILE A 132 1.21 12.71 0.54
CA ILE A 132 -0.15 12.11 0.41
C ILE A 132 -1.02 12.87 -0.60
N ASP A 133 -0.74 14.14 -0.89
CA ASP A 133 -1.56 14.91 -1.84
C ASP A 133 -0.99 14.89 -3.28
N SER A 134 0.19 14.29 -3.51
CA SER A 134 0.85 14.32 -4.84
C SER A 134 0.43 13.18 -5.80
N PRO A 135 -0.01 13.45 -7.04
CA PRO A 135 -0.71 12.48 -7.89
C PRO A 135 0.13 11.41 -8.63
N HIS A 136 1.23 10.87 -8.07
CA HIS A 136 2.17 10.00 -8.81
C HIS A 136 2.27 8.55 -8.30
N PHE A 137 1.14 7.88 -8.09
CA PHE A 137 1.08 6.48 -7.64
C PHE A 137 0.74 5.56 -8.83
N VAL A 138 1.67 4.71 -9.25
CA VAL A 138 1.51 3.75 -10.35
C VAL A 138 1.79 2.36 -9.79
N ASP A 139 0.91 1.39 -10.06
CA ASP A 139 1.05 -0.02 -9.64
C ASP A 139 1.32 -0.24 -8.14
N HIS A 140 0.73 0.59 -7.29
CA HIS A 140 0.82 0.51 -5.83
C HIS A 140 2.15 0.97 -5.22
N GLU A 141 2.99 1.63 -6.00
CA GLU A 141 4.29 2.10 -5.56
C GLU A 141 4.54 3.55 -6.04
N ILE A 142 5.42 4.26 -5.33
CA ILE A 142 6.01 5.50 -5.85
C ILE A 142 7.34 5.10 -6.48
N PRO A 143 7.42 4.93 -7.81
CA PRO A 143 8.64 4.46 -8.45
C PRO A 143 9.77 5.47 -8.21
N ALA A 144 10.96 4.95 -7.90
CA ALA A 144 12.16 5.77 -7.86
C ALA A 144 12.47 6.27 -9.28
N THR A 145 12.57 7.59 -9.45
CA THR A 145 12.95 8.20 -10.74
C THR A 145 14.44 8.41 -10.76
N PHE A 146 15.12 7.74 -11.70
CA PHE A 146 16.55 7.88 -11.90
C PHE A 146 16.83 8.73 -13.15
N PRO A 147 17.83 9.63 -13.12
CA PRO A 147 18.18 10.44 -14.26
C PRO A 147 18.74 9.59 -15.41
N ALA A 148 18.15 9.70 -16.61
CA ALA A 148 18.58 8.95 -17.80
C ALA A 148 19.96 9.41 -18.35
N ASP A 149 20.47 10.54 -17.87
CA ASP A 149 21.84 11.01 -18.11
C ASP A 149 22.88 10.29 -17.23
N VAL A 150 22.44 9.65 -16.15
CA VAL A 150 23.32 8.92 -15.21
C VAL A 150 23.19 7.40 -15.41
N PHE A 151 21.98 6.89 -15.64
CA PHE A 151 21.71 5.45 -15.75
C PHE A 151 21.17 5.06 -17.14
N THR A 152 21.59 3.89 -17.66
CA THR A 152 21.03 3.31 -18.90
C THR A 152 19.62 2.78 -18.68
N GLU A 153 18.87 2.49 -19.75
CA GLU A 153 17.52 1.91 -19.60
C GLU A 153 17.57 0.56 -18.88
N GLU A 154 18.57 -0.29 -19.16
CA GLU A 154 18.72 -1.59 -18.49
C GLU A 154 19.06 -1.41 -16.99
N GLU A 155 19.90 -0.43 -16.65
CA GLU A 155 20.21 -0.11 -15.27
C GLU A 155 18.98 0.47 -14.55
N ILE A 156 18.20 1.34 -15.19
CA ILE A 156 16.97 1.90 -14.63
C ILE A 156 15.96 0.80 -14.34
N ASP A 157 15.80 -0.17 -15.24
CA ASP A 157 14.93 -1.32 -15.02
C ASP A 157 15.42 -2.19 -13.85
N ALA A 158 16.73 -2.43 -13.73
CA ALA A 158 17.29 -3.11 -12.57
C ALA A 158 17.10 -2.31 -11.26
N LEU A 159 17.17 -0.97 -11.31
CA LEU A 159 16.98 -0.10 -10.15
C LEU A 159 15.51 0.05 -9.73
N ARG A 160 14.56 -0.15 -10.66
CA ARG A 160 13.12 -0.20 -10.35
C ARG A 160 12.76 -1.41 -9.49
N GLU A 161 13.50 -2.49 -9.63
CA GLU A 161 13.35 -3.72 -8.84
C GLU A 161 14.00 -3.61 -7.45
N LEU A 162 14.49 -2.44 -7.03
CA LEU A 162 15.01 -2.26 -5.67
C LEU A 162 13.90 -2.22 -4.63
N PRO A 163 14.17 -2.68 -3.38
CA PRO A 163 13.20 -2.57 -2.30
C PRO A 163 12.87 -1.11 -1.98
N LEU A 164 11.60 -0.72 -2.19
CA LEU A 164 11.10 0.62 -1.91
C LEU A 164 10.59 0.74 -0.46
N ILE A 165 10.94 1.85 0.23
CA ILE A 165 10.27 2.20 1.49
C ILE A 165 8.76 2.34 1.24
N GLY A 166 7.97 1.62 2.01
CA GLY A 166 6.52 1.53 1.89
C GLY A 166 6.02 0.24 1.25
N SER A 167 6.91 -0.53 0.60
CA SER A 167 6.55 -1.82 0.00
C SER A 167 6.54 -2.97 1.02
N GLU A 168 6.01 -4.12 0.62
CA GLU A 168 6.03 -5.37 1.40
C GLU A 168 7.23 -6.26 1.07
N ASP A 169 8.28 -5.71 0.43
CA ASP A 169 9.40 -6.50 -0.05
C ASP A 169 10.13 -7.22 1.10
N PRO A 170 10.28 -8.57 1.05
CA PRO A 170 11.03 -9.34 2.04
C PRO A 170 12.49 -8.87 2.22
N ARG A 171 13.10 -8.33 1.15
CA ARG A 171 14.46 -7.79 1.18
C ARG A 171 14.55 -6.57 2.10
N LEU A 172 13.51 -5.73 2.12
CA LEU A 172 13.43 -4.58 3.02
C LEU A 172 13.26 -5.01 4.47
N LEU A 173 12.39 -5.99 4.74
CA LEU A 173 12.20 -6.55 6.08
C LEU A 173 13.52 -7.11 6.65
N THR A 174 14.30 -7.80 5.80
CA THR A 174 15.62 -8.31 6.16
C THR A 174 16.57 -7.18 6.55
N ALA A 175 16.62 -6.10 5.77
CA ALA A 175 17.43 -4.94 6.11
C ALA A 175 16.98 -4.25 7.41
N LEU A 176 15.67 -4.13 7.67
CA LEU A 176 15.17 -3.59 8.94
C LEU A 176 15.60 -4.41 10.15
N GLU A 177 15.59 -5.75 10.03
CA GLU A 177 16.12 -6.63 11.07
C GLU A 177 17.61 -6.46 11.27
N LEU A 178 18.39 -6.33 10.19
CA LEU A 178 19.83 -6.07 10.26
C LEU A 178 20.11 -4.73 10.95
N ILE A 179 19.39 -3.66 10.62
CA ILE A 179 19.51 -2.35 11.28
C ILE A 179 19.22 -2.48 12.79
N LYS A 180 18.18 -3.22 13.17
CA LYS A 180 17.84 -3.48 14.58
C LYS A 180 18.96 -4.26 15.29
N LYS A 181 19.59 -5.23 14.62
CA LYS A 181 20.75 -5.97 15.16
C LYS A 181 21.98 -5.07 15.29
N THR A 182 22.32 -4.31 14.25
CA THR A 182 23.43 -3.35 14.24
C THR A 182 23.31 -2.36 15.40
N ARG A 183 22.13 -1.79 15.64
CA ARG A 183 21.91 -0.89 16.79
C ARG A 183 22.16 -1.54 18.15
N LYS A 184 21.82 -2.82 18.30
CA LYS A 184 22.09 -3.56 19.54
C LYS A 184 23.59 -3.83 19.71
N SER A 185 24.30 -4.14 18.62
CA SER A 185 25.74 -4.40 18.65
C SER A 185 26.58 -3.15 18.78
N MET A 186 26.12 -1.97 18.34
CA MET A 186 26.79 -0.68 18.62
C MET A 186 26.99 -0.39 20.13
N ARG A 187 26.27 -1.09 21.01
CA ARG A 187 26.43 -1.00 22.47
C ARG A 187 27.33 -2.09 23.05
N ALA A 188 27.83 -3.01 22.22
CA ALA A 188 28.73 -4.10 22.58
C ALA A 188 30.15 -3.82 22.06
N ASP A 189 31.16 -4.54 22.58
CA ASP A 189 32.57 -4.38 22.17
C ASP A 189 32.77 -4.66 20.66
N GLU A 190 33.60 -3.84 20.03
CA GLU A 190 33.86 -3.79 18.57
C GLU A 190 34.57 -5.04 18.02
N ASP A 191 35.24 -5.83 18.86
CA ASP A 191 36.00 -7.04 18.47
C ASP A 191 35.20 -8.34 18.58
N ALA A 192 33.88 -8.27 18.83
CA ALA A 192 33.07 -9.46 18.97
C ALA A 192 32.89 -10.20 17.62
N PRO A 193 32.90 -11.55 17.57
CA PRO A 193 32.54 -12.34 16.38
C PRO A 193 31.21 -11.96 15.73
N LEU A 194 30.35 -11.26 16.49
CA LEU A 194 29.10 -10.68 16.05
C LEU A 194 29.26 -9.60 14.95
N VAL A 195 30.39 -8.89 14.92
CA VAL A 195 30.64 -7.80 13.97
C VAL A 195 30.97 -8.34 12.58
N GLU A 196 31.74 -9.44 12.49
CA GLU A 196 32.03 -10.11 11.22
C GLU A 196 30.78 -10.76 10.61
N ASP A 197 29.97 -11.43 11.43
CA ASP A 197 28.68 -12.02 11.02
C ASP A 197 27.69 -10.97 10.49
N LEU A 198 27.66 -9.79 11.13
CA LEU A 198 26.84 -8.67 10.66
C LEU A 198 27.31 -8.12 9.30
N ALA A 199 28.62 -7.97 9.10
CA ALA A 199 29.16 -7.51 7.83
C ALA A 199 28.86 -8.48 6.67
N GLU A 200 28.96 -9.80 6.92
CA GLU A 200 28.59 -10.83 5.93
C GLU A 200 27.09 -10.78 5.59
N GLN A 201 26.22 -10.62 6.59
CA GLN A 201 24.78 -10.47 6.38
C GLN A 201 24.43 -9.20 5.60
N TRP A 202 25.09 -8.07 5.88
CA TRP A 202 24.91 -6.83 5.13
C TRP A 202 25.38 -6.96 3.68
N LYS A 203 26.54 -7.59 3.44
CA LYS A 203 27.04 -7.87 2.08
C LYS A 203 26.06 -8.73 1.28
N ALA A 204 25.56 -9.82 1.88
CA ALA A 204 24.59 -10.68 1.23
C ALA A 204 23.27 -9.96 0.94
N CYS A 205 22.80 -9.12 1.87
CA CYS A 205 21.59 -8.33 1.71
C CYS A 205 21.72 -7.34 0.54
N ILE A 206 22.79 -6.53 0.52
CA ILE A 206 23.03 -5.55 -0.56
C ILE A 206 23.21 -6.26 -1.90
N SER A 207 24.00 -7.34 -1.95
CA SER A 207 24.21 -8.11 -3.18
C SER A 207 22.90 -8.67 -3.75
N SER A 208 21.97 -9.10 -2.88
CA SER A 208 20.64 -9.59 -3.29
C SER A 208 19.76 -8.52 -3.94
N TRP A 209 20.02 -7.23 -3.68
CA TRP A 209 19.26 -6.13 -4.28
C TRP A 209 19.67 -5.88 -5.73
N PHE A 210 20.95 -6.09 -6.04
CA PHE A 210 21.53 -5.85 -7.37
C PHE A 210 21.75 -7.14 -8.16
N ASN A 211 21.22 -8.29 -7.72
CA ASN A 211 21.49 -9.60 -8.31
C ASN A 211 22.99 -9.93 -8.49
N GLY A 212 23.84 -9.37 -7.61
CA GLY A 212 25.29 -9.51 -7.69
C GLY A 212 26.02 -8.56 -8.65
N ASP A 213 25.34 -7.56 -9.24
CA ASP A 213 25.99 -6.53 -10.06
C ASP A 213 26.73 -5.50 -9.21
N GLU A 214 28.03 -5.73 -9.00
CA GLU A 214 28.89 -4.84 -8.21
C GLU A 214 29.15 -3.48 -8.89
N GLU A 215 29.08 -3.40 -10.23
CA GLU A 215 29.27 -2.14 -10.97
C GLU A 215 28.07 -1.22 -10.79
N LEU A 216 26.85 -1.75 -10.97
CA LEU A 216 25.61 -1.02 -10.74
C LEU A 216 25.47 -0.61 -9.27
N GLN A 217 25.80 -1.51 -8.35
CA GLN A 217 25.84 -1.23 -6.92
C GLN A 217 26.75 -0.02 -6.62
N SER A 218 27.99 -0.05 -7.09
CA SER A 218 28.98 1.01 -6.87
C SER A 218 28.54 2.35 -7.48
N LYS A 219 27.92 2.30 -8.67
CA LYS A 219 27.37 3.47 -9.36
C LYS A 219 26.20 4.09 -8.60
N TYR A 220 25.28 3.25 -8.10
CA TYR A 220 24.13 3.68 -7.30
C TYR A 220 24.54 4.35 -5.99
N PHE A 221 25.44 3.75 -5.21
CA PHE A 221 25.89 4.34 -3.95
C PHE A 221 26.65 5.65 -4.16
N ARG A 222 27.47 5.75 -5.23
CA ARG A 222 28.15 7.01 -5.58
C ARG A 222 27.18 8.11 -5.99
N PHE A 223 26.09 7.76 -6.68
CA PHE A 223 25.03 8.71 -7.04
C PHE A 223 24.29 9.23 -5.80
N ILE A 224 23.93 8.33 -4.86
CA ILE A 224 23.29 8.71 -3.60
C ILE A 224 24.20 9.61 -2.77
N ASP A 225 25.47 9.24 -2.62
CA ASP A 225 26.45 10.00 -1.85
C ASP A 225 26.63 11.41 -2.45
N ALA A 226 26.77 11.53 -3.77
CA ALA A 226 26.88 12.82 -4.46
C ALA A 226 25.61 13.69 -4.36
N ALA A 227 24.42 13.07 -4.34
CA ALA A 227 23.14 13.78 -4.17
C ALA A 227 22.87 14.22 -2.72
N SER A 228 23.62 13.70 -1.74
CA SER A 228 23.37 13.86 -0.30
C SER A 228 24.01 15.09 0.37
N GLN A 229 24.63 16.00 -0.39
CA GLN A 229 25.43 17.14 0.12
C GLN A 229 24.71 18.12 1.08
N GLU A 230 23.38 18.05 1.26
CA GLU A 230 22.66 18.92 2.22
C GLU A 230 22.13 18.23 3.50
N SER A 231 22.22 16.91 3.64
CA SER A 231 22.03 16.11 4.87
C SER A 231 21.70 14.70 4.40
N PRO A 232 22.36 13.65 4.91
CA PRO A 232 22.16 12.30 4.41
C PRO A 232 20.79 11.80 4.86
N LEU A 233 19.77 12.02 4.05
CA LEU A 233 18.52 11.27 4.10
C LEU A 233 18.72 9.93 3.39
N ILE A 234 19.81 9.22 3.72
CA ILE A 234 20.04 7.86 3.24
C ILE A 234 19.07 6.98 4.03
N TYR A 235 17.87 6.80 3.46
CA TYR A 235 16.86 5.85 3.89
C TYR A 235 16.57 5.87 5.39
N GLY A 236 16.30 7.04 5.97
CA GLY A 236 15.83 7.13 7.36
C GLY A 236 16.73 6.47 8.41
N MET A 237 17.97 6.10 8.09
CA MET A 237 18.93 5.55 9.05
C MET A 237 19.59 6.70 9.80
N ASP A 238 19.94 6.45 11.06
CA ASP A 238 20.69 7.45 11.84
C ASP A 238 22.14 7.53 11.33
N GLU A 239 22.73 8.73 11.31
CA GLU A 239 24.11 8.94 10.84
C GLU A 239 25.12 8.05 11.60
N GLU A 240 24.85 7.82 12.88
CA GLU A 240 25.64 6.92 13.72
C GLU A 240 25.58 5.46 13.24
N VAL A 241 24.42 4.99 12.77
CA VAL A 241 24.25 3.62 12.28
C VAL A 241 24.93 3.45 10.94
N VAL A 242 24.79 4.44 10.04
CA VAL A 242 25.45 4.42 8.72
C VAL A 242 26.96 4.37 8.89
N ARG A 243 27.52 5.26 9.72
CA ARG A 243 28.97 5.29 9.99
C ARG A 243 29.48 3.98 10.59
N TYR A 244 28.68 3.34 11.44
CA TYR A 244 29.03 2.04 11.99
C TYR A 244 28.98 0.94 10.92
N ILE A 245 27.97 0.94 10.04
CA ILE A 245 27.90 0.00 8.91
C ILE A 245 29.11 0.16 7.98
N ASP A 246 29.49 1.39 7.63
CA ASP A 246 30.67 1.66 6.81
C ASP A 246 31.94 1.13 7.48
N HIS A 247 32.10 1.37 8.79
CA HIS A 247 33.24 0.89 9.56
C HIS A 247 33.36 -0.65 9.58
N ILE A 248 32.25 -1.37 9.81
CA ILE A 248 32.28 -2.84 9.82
C ILE A 248 32.53 -3.41 8.42
N MET A 249 32.03 -2.76 7.37
CA MET A 249 32.22 -3.17 5.98
C MET A 249 33.67 -2.93 5.53
N ASP A 250 34.28 -1.82 5.91
CA ASP A 250 35.70 -1.51 5.64
C ASP A 250 36.62 -2.49 6.36
N HIS A 251 36.35 -2.78 7.63
CA HIS A 251 37.14 -3.75 8.41
C HIS A 251 37.03 -5.16 7.82
N TYR A 252 35.83 -5.57 7.38
CA TYR A 252 35.59 -6.86 6.71
C TYR A 252 36.34 -6.95 5.37
N THR A 253 36.28 -5.90 4.55
CA THR A 253 36.92 -5.86 3.23
C THR A 253 38.45 -5.88 3.35
N ASN A 254 39.01 -5.12 4.31
CA ASN A 254 40.44 -5.11 4.59
C ASN A 254 40.97 -6.45 5.14
N ARG A 255 40.20 -7.18 5.96
CA ARG A 255 40.55 -8.56 6.38
C ARG A 255 40.34 -9.61 5.29
N GLY A 256 39.36 -9.42 4.40
CA GLY A 256 39.11 -10.29 3.25
C GLY A 256 40.23 -10.24 2.22
N GLY A 257 40.83 -9.06 2.01
CA GLY A 257 42.01 -8.88 1.16
C GLY A 257 43.25 -9.65 1.65
N ASP A 258 43.42 -9.81 2.96
CA ASP A 258 44.50 -10.63 3.53
C ASP A 258 44.25 -12.15 3.36
N LYS A 259 42.99 -12.60 3.32
CA LYS A 259 42.66 -14.03 3.08
C LYS A 259 42.83 -14.45 1.61
N GLU A 260 42.63 -13.53 0.67
CA GLU A 260 42.93 -13.79 -0.75
C GLU A 260 44.43 -13.75 -1.05
N HIS A 261 45.22 -12.96 -0.32
CA HIS A 261 46.67 -12.92 -0.49
C HIS A 261 47.45 -14.07 0.17
N GLU A 262 46.93 -14.69 1.25
CA GLU A 262 47.57 -15.88 1.84
C GLU A 262 47.28 -17.20 1.09
N SER A 263 46.20 -17.26 0.30
CA SER A 263 45.86 -18.48 -0.48
C SER A 263 46.71 -18.67 -1.74
N GLY A 264 47.52 -17.67 -2.12
CA GLY A 264 48.40 -17.70 -3.30
C GLY A 264 49.85 -18.12 -3.04
N LYS A 265 50.24 -18.45 -1.79
CA LYS A 265 51.66 -18.68 -1.42
C LYS A 265 51.93 -20.02 -0.75
N ARG A 266 51.31 -21.11 -1.21
CA ARG A 266 51.78 -22.48 -0.93
C ARG A 266 51.56 -23.43 -2.11
N ILE A 267 52.33 -23.24 -3.18
CA ILE A 267 52.77 -24.36 -4.03
C ILE A 267 54.24 -24.12 -4.41
N ARG A 268 55.13 -24.84 -3.74
CA ARG A 268 56.44 -25.25 -4.26
C ARG A 268 56.55 -26.75 -4.06
#